data_AF-A0A411Z2F7-F1
#
_entry.id   AF-A0A411Z2F7-F1
#
_cell.length_a   1.000
_cell.length_b   1.000
_cell.length_c   1.000
_cell.angle_alpha   90.00
_cell.angle_beta   90.00
_cell.angle_gamma   90.00
#
_symmetry.space_group_name_H-M   'P 1'
#
loop_
_entity.id
_entity.type
_entity.pdbx_description
1 polymer ?
#
loop_
_entity_poly.entity_id
_entity_poly.type
_entity_poly.pdbx_seq_one_letter_code
_entity_poly.pdbx_strand_id
1 'polypeptide(L)'
;MRLRLILPLVLLPLLAGCQALPGAKQDAPAAAQASPITGGEIAVTSLDGPAAPAQSPAAATDETALVPLLPVPDTMPQSDAPPAEAEPVAPPAFKTTAHLACEKRGGRWSVAGGGTAAFCQTPTKDAGKSCRRSTDCTGYCLNTSNTCAPVTPMLGCHDILNEQGRMLTQCIN
;
A
#
# COMPACT_ATOMS: atom_id res chain seq x y z
N MET A 1 -53.93 0.18 -20.64
CA MET A 1 -53.24 -0.50 -19.52
C MET A 1 -52.94 -1.99 -19.73
N ARG A 2 -53.34 -2.64 -20.84
CA ARG A 2 -53.06 -4.08 -21.08
C ARG A 2 -51.74 -4.38 -21.81
N LEU A 3 -51.13 -3.39 -22.46
CA LEU A 3 -49.87 -3.57 -23.22
C LEU A 3 -48.61 -3.58 -22.33
N ARG A 4 -48.68 -2.99 -21.12
CA ARG A 4 -47.54 -2.93 -20.18
C ARG A 4 -47.28 -4.25 -19.44
N LEU A 5 -48.23 -5.20 -19.47
CA LEU A 5 -48.09 -6.50 -18.80
C LEU A 5 -47.53 -7.60 -19.72
N ILE A 6 -47.48 -7.36 -21.04
CA ILE A 6 -47.02 -8.34 -22.04
C ILE A 6 -45.49 -8.24 -22.24
N LEU A 7 -44.90 -7.07 -22.00
CA LEU A 7 -43.47 -6.81 -22.18
C LEU A 7 -42.54 -7.67 -21.27
N PRO A 8 -42.84 -7.94 -19.97
CA PRO A 8 -41.97 -8.78 -19.16
C PRO A 8 -42.14 -10.28 -19.47
N LEU A 9 -43.26 -10.71 -20.05
CA LEU A 9 -43.53 -12.13 -20.31
C LEU A 9 -42.77 -12.68 -21.52
N VAL A 10 -42.40 -11.80 -22.47
CA VAL A 10 -41.62 -12.16 -23.67
C VAL A 10 -40.11 -12.11 -23.42
N LEU A 11 -39.64 -11.44 -22.35
CA LEU A 11 -38.20 -11.32 -22.07
C LEU A 11 -37.60 -12.49 -21.28
N LEU A 12 -38.42 -13.34 -20.65
CA LEU A 12 -37.95 -14.45 -19.81
C LEU A 12 -37.31 -15.67 -20.52
N PRO A 13 -37.55 -16.01 -21.81
CA PRO A 13 -36.94 -17.20 -22.41
C PRO A 13 -35.53 -16.96 -22.96
N LEU A 14 -35.04 -15.72 -23.03
CA LEU A 14 -33.73 -15.39 -23.62
C LEU A 14 -32.53 -15.64 -22.68
N LEU A 15 -32.74 -15.81 -21.37
CA LEU A 15 -31.64 -16.10 -20.41
C LEU A 15 -31.39 -17.59 -20.17
N ALA A 16 -32.19 -18.51 -20.73
CA ALA A 16 -32.06 -19.95 -20.49
C ALA A 16 -31.19 -20.70 -21.54
N GLY A 17 -30.60 -20.00 -22.52
CA GLY A 17 -29.96 -20.61 -23.69
C GLY A 17 -28.44 -20.88 -23.62
N CYS A 18 -27.73 -20.47 -22.56
CA CYS A 18 -26.26 -20.53 -22.55
C CYS A 18 -25.62 -21.72 -21.82
N GLN A 19 -26.36 -22.76 -21.43
CA GLN A 19 -25.82 -23.86 -20.60
C GLN A 19 -25.68 -25.22 -21.31
N ALA A 20 -25.58 -25.26 -22.65
CA ALA A 20 -25.41 -26.52 -23.37
C ALA A 20 -24.33 -26.44 -24.45
N LEU A 21 -23.06 -26.60 -24.04
CA LEU A 21 -21.97 -26.98 -24.95
C LEU A 21 -21.45 -28.37 -24.55
N PRO A 22 -21.70 -29.42 -25.35
CA PRO A 22 -21.18 -30.76 -25.11
C PRO A 22 -19.77 -30.93 -25.71
N GLY A 23 -18.83 -31.36 -24.87
CA GLY A 23 -17.71 -32.24 -25.23
C GLY A 23 -16.74 -31.78 -26.32
N ALA A 24 -15.61 -31.19 -25.92
CA ALA A 24 -14.35 -31.34 -26.63
C ALA A 24 -13.33 -32.00 -25.71
N LYS A 25 -13.07 -33.29 -25.95
CA LYS A 25 -11.93 -34.01 -25.39
C LYS A 25 -10.65 -33.40 -25.98
N GLN A 26 -9.72 -33.00 -25.12
CA GLN A 26 -8.34 -32.76 -25.50
C GLN A 26 -7.45 -33.70 -24.69
N ASP A 27 -7.30 -34.92 -25.19
CA ASP A 27 -6.16 -35.76 -24.85
C ASP A 27 -4.99 -35.32 -25.74
N ALA A 28 -4.07 -34.54 -25.17
CA ALA A 28 -2.73 -34.37 -25.71
C ALA A 28 -1.76 -34.14 -24.53
N PRO A 29 -0.61 -34.84 -24.49
CA PRO A 29 0.33 -34.73 -23.40
C PRO A 29 0.97 -33.33 -23.42
N ALA A 30 0.82 -32.61 -22.32
CA ALA A 30 1.49 -31.35 -22.11
C ALA A 30 3.01 -31.59 -22.10
N ALA A 31 3.68 -31.18 -23.17
CA ALA A 31 5.08 -30.82 -23.11
C ALA A 31 5.21 -29.78 -21.99
N ALA A 32 5.97 -30.12 -20.95
CA ALA A 32 6.27 -29.24 -19.84
C ALA A 32 6.99 -27.99 -20.38
N GLN A 33 6.22 -26.91 -20.57
CA GLN A 33 6.79 -25.59 -20.81
C GLN A 33 7.37 -25.13 -19.48
N ALA A 34 8.68 -25.22 -19.36
CA ALA A 34 9.43 -24.64 -18.25
C ALA A 34 9.15 -23.13 -18.22
N SER A 35 8.41 -22.69 -17.21
CA SER A 35 8.15 -21.27 -16.99
C SER A 35 9.41 -20.59 -16.46
N PRO A 36 9.80 -19.40 -16.98
CA PRO A 36 11.03 -18.70 -16.60
C PRO A 36 11.05 -18.15 -15.16
N ILE A 37 10.00 -18.43 -14.37
CA ILE A 37 9.82 -18.00 -12.97
C ILE A 37 10.14 -19.15 -12.00
N THR A 38 10.83 -20.20 -12.45
CA THR A 38 11.41 -21.18 -11.53
C THR A 38 12.82 -20.69 -11.21
N GLY A 39 12.93 -19.83 -10.19
CA GLY A 39 14.21 -19.35 -9.68
C GLY A 39 15.15 -20.53 -9.39
N GLY A 40 16.43 -20.37 -9.73
CA GLY A 40 17.46 -21.37 -9.50
C GLY A 40 17.61 -21.74 -8.02
N GLU A 41 18.41 -22.77 -7.76
CA GLU A 41 18.66 -23.31 -6.43
C GLU A 41 19.07 -22.19 -5.44
N ILE A 42 18.26 -22.02 -4.40
CA ILE A 42 18.46 -21.00 -3.37
C ILE A 42 19.41 -21.61 -2.34
N ALA A 43 20.69 -21.23 -2.38
CA ALA A 43 21.64 -21.62 -1.35
C ALA A 43 21.33 -20.87 -0.05
N VAL A 44 20.80 -21.58 0.95
CA VAL A 44 20.57 -21.05 2.30
C VAL A 44 21.87 -21.19 3.09
N THR A 45 22.60 -20.10 3.27
CA THR A 45 23.72 -20.06 4.22
C THR A 45 23.14 -19.80 5.61
N SER A 46 23.08 -20.83 6.46
CA SER A 46 22.78 -20.64 7.88
C SER A 46 23.89 -19.82 8.52
N LEU A 47 23.54 -18.64 9.03
CA LEU A 47 24.44 -17.79 9.80
C LEU A 47 24.43 -18.26 11.26
N ASP A 48 24.98 -19.44 11.52
CA ASP A 48 25.30 -19.90 12.88
C ASP A 48 26.57 -19.18 13.35
N GLY A 49 26.39 -17.96 13.84
CA GLY A 49 27.40 -17.27 14.64
C GLY A 49 27.44 -17.86 16.06
N PRO A 50 28.62 -17.99 16.70
CA PRO A 50 28.71 -18.50 18.07
C PRO A 50 27.93 -17.60 19.02
N ALA A 51 27.12 -18.23 19.87
CA ALA A 51 26.35 -17.59 20.91
C ALA A 51 27.26 -16.77 21.84
N ALA A 52 27.13 -15.44 21.77
CA ALA A 52 27.66 -14.56 22.78
C ALA A 52 26.93 -14.83 24.11
N PRO A 53 27.64 -15.02 25.24
CA PRO A 53 26.99 -15.25 26.52
C PRO A 53 26.19 -14.03 26.95
N ALA A 54 24.99 -14.31 27.44
CA ALA A 54 24.03 -13.35 28.00
C ALA A 54 24.67 -12.50 29.10
N GLN A 55 24.73 -11.19 28.88
CA GLN A 55 25.05 -10.22 29.91
C GLN A 55 23.75 -9.84 30.62
N SER A 56 23.67 -10.24 31.89
CA SER A 56 22.62 -9.88 32.84
C SER A 56 22.63 -8.36 33.10
N PRO A 57 21.49 -7.65 33.11
CA PRO A 57 21.47 -6.23 33.42
C PRO A 57 21.62 -6.03 34.94
N ALA A 58 22.85 -5.72 35.36
CA ALA A 58 23.12 -5.21 36.70
C ALA A 58 22.78 -3.72 36.76
N ALA A 59 21.92 -3.41 37.74
CA ALA A 59 21.91 -2.20 38.56
C ALA A 59 22.21 -0.85 37.90
N ALA A 60 21.18 -0.02 37.85
CA ALA A 60 21.31 1.43 37.78
C ALA A 60 22.17 1.93 38.95
N THR A 61 23.26 2.62 38.62
CA THR A 61 23.92 3.56 39.53
C THR A 61 23.90 4.93 38.89
N ASP A 62 23.20 5.82 39.59
CA ASP A 62 23.33 7.26 39.59
C ASP A 62 24.81 7.66 39.62
N GLU A 63 25.28 8.42 38.63
CA GLU A 63 26.46 9.25 38.82
C GLU A 63 26.31 10.53 38.01
N THR A 64 25.82 11.55 38.72
CA THR A 64 26.01 12.96 38.41
C THR A 64 27.50 13.23 38.22
N ALA A 65 27.93 13.44 36.98
CA ALA A 65 29.25 13.98 36.65
C ALA A 65 29.07 15.23 35.77
N LEU A 66 29.26 16.38 36.42
CA LEU A 66 29.36 17.70 35.83
C LEU A 66 30.52 17.73 34.82
N VAL A 67 30.22 17.83 33.52
CA VAL A 67 31.24 18.07 32.49
C VAL A 67 31.48 19.59 32.39
N PRO A 68 32.73 20.07 32.53
CA PRO A 68 33.04 21.49 32.35
C PRO A 68 32.86 21.90 30.88
N LEU A 69 32.18 23.02 30.65
CA LEU A 69 32.08 23.68 29.34
C LEU A 69 33.46 24.20 28.93
N LEU A 70 34.17 23.45 28.09
CA LEU A 70 35.32 23.98 27.35
C LEU A 70 34.82 24.86 26.20
N PRO A 71 35.39 26.05 25.96
CA PRO A 71 35.02 26.89 24.83
C PRO A 71 35.49 26.24 23.53
N VAL A 72 34.54 25.91 22.65
CA VAL A 72 34.82 25.54 21.27
C VAL A 72 35.25 26.80 20.51
N PRO A 73 36.40 26.80 19.80
CA PRO A 73 36.76 27.92 18.94
C PRO A 73 35.77 28.04 17.77
N ASP A 74 35.14 29.20 17.65
CA ASP A 74 34.35 29.67 16.51
C ASP A 74 35.25 29.81 15.27
N THR A 75 35.52 28.70 14.60
CA THR A 75 36.04 28.72 13.22
C THR A 75 35.34 27.63 12.42
N MET A 76 34.12 27.91 11.97
CA MET A 76 33.58 27.19 10.82
C MET A 76 34.32 27.69 9.57
N PRO A 77 34.96 26.82 8.77
CA PRO A 77 35.43 27.23 7.47
C PRO A 77 34.21 27.64 6.63
N GLN A 78 34.18 28.89 6.18
CA GLN A 78 33.27 29.32 5.12
C GLN A 78 33.60 28.48 3.88
N SER A 79 32.77 27.48 3.65
CA SER A 79 32.69 26.81 2.36
C SER A 79 32.15 27.85 1.38
N ASP A 80 33.05 28.48 0.64
CA ASP A 80 32.73 29.22 -0.58
C ASP A 80 31.96 28.27 -1.51
N ALA A 81 30.63 28.37 -1.47
CA ALA A 81 29.76 27.69 -2.40
C ALA A 81 29.96 28.34 -3.78
N PRO A 82 30.26 27.55 -4.84
CA PRO A 82 30.26 28.05 -6.20
C PRO A 82 28.90 28.70 -6.52
N PRO A 83 28.87 29.76 -7.35
CA PRO A 83 27.63 30.41 -7.73
C PRO A 83 26.65 29.39 -8.30
N ALA A 84 25.42 29.44 -7.81
CA ALA A 84 24.31 28.61 -8.27
C ALA A 84 24.15 28.81 -9.79
N GLU A 85 24.63 27.85 -10.56
CA GLU A 85 24.24 27.62 -11.94
C GLU A 85 22.71 27.58 -11.97
N ALA A 86 22.09 28.48 -12.73
CA ALA A 86 20.65 28.64 -12.78
C ALA A 86 20.00 27.32 -13.17
N GLU A 87 19.32 26.67 -12.21
CA GLU A 87 18.51 25.50 -12.49
C GLU A 87 17.49 25.86 -13.59
N PRO A 88 17.35 25.03 -14.64
CA PRO A 88 16.37 25.28 -15.69
C PRO A 88 15.00 25.34 -15.04
N VAL A 89 14.33 26.49 -15.18
CA VAL A 89 12.98 26.73 -14.68
C VAL A 89 12.08 25.63 -15.26
N ALA A 90 11.70 24.67 -14.42
CA ALA A 90 10.82 23.59 -14.82
C ALA A 90 9.52 24.20 -15.39
N PRO A 91 9.04 23.71 -16.55
CA PRO A 91 7.82 24.22 -17.14
C PRO A 91 6.65 24.08 -16.15
N PRO A 92 5.68 25.01 -16.16
CA PRO A 92 4.56 24.97 -15.22
C PRO A 92 3.82 23.64 -15.36
N ALA A 93 3.78 22.86 -14.28
CA ALA A 93 3.07 21.59 -14.26
C ALA A 93 1.57 21.86 -14.36
N PHE A 94 1.00 21.72 -15.56
CA PHE A 94 -0.43 21.81 -15.77
C PHE A 94 -1.13 20.64 -15.06
N LYS A 95 -2.00 20.96 -14.10
CA LYS A 95 -2.82 19.94 -13.43
C LYS A 95 -3.77 19.30 -14.43
N THR A 96 -3.79 17.97 -14.46
CA THR A 96 -4.75 17.22 -15.28
C THR A 96 -6.18 17.37 -14.74
N THR A 97 -7.19 17.09 -15.56
CA THR A 97 -8.59 17.06 -15.12
C THR A 97 -8.81 16.11 -13.94
N ALA A 98 -8.10 14.98 -13.90
CA ALA A 98 -8.18 14.01 -12.80
C ALA A 98 -7.61 14.57 -11.49
N HIS A 99 -6.52 15.33 -11.56
CA HIS A 99 -5.95 16.04 -10.42
C HIS A 99 -6.95 17.05 -9.86
N LEU A 100 -7.50 17.93 -10.71
CA LEU A 100 -8.47 18.93 -10.28
C LEU A 100 -9.74 18.29 -9.69
N ALA A 101 -10.21 17.19 -10.27
CA ALA A 101 -11.35 16.45 -9.72
C ALA A 101 -11.05 15.82 -8.36
N CYS A 102 -9.81 15.38 -8.11
CA CYS A 102 -9.38 14.86 -6.82
C CYS A 102 -9.45 15.94 -5.74
N GLU A 103 -8.82 17.08 -5.99
CA GLU A 103 -8.76 18.20 -5.05
C GLU A 103 -10.16 18.78 -4.78
N LYS A 104 -11.01 18.89 -5.81
CA LYS A 104 -12.40 19.35 -5.66
C LYS A 104 -13.22 18.47 -4.70
N ARG A 105 -12.89 17.17 -4.62
CA ARG A 105 -13.55 16.23 -3.68
C ARG A 105 -12.86 16.17 -2.31
N GLY A 106 -11.87 17.04 -2.06
CA GLY A 106 -11.10 17.06 -0.81
C GLY A 106 -10.02 15.99 -0.73
N GLY A 107 -9.68 15.34 -1.85
CA GLY A 107 -8.57 14.42 -1.93
C GLY A 107 -7.24 15.13 -2.18
N ARG A 108 -6.14 14.42 -1.89
CA ARG A 108 -4.77 14.80 -2.21
C ARG A 108 -4.32 14.02 -3.44
N TRP A 109 -3.80 14.73 -4.44
CA TRP A 109 -3.16 14.08 -5.58
C TRP A 109 -1.80 13.55 -5.14
N SER A 110 -1.54 12.27 -5.34
CA SER A 110 -0.30 11.61 -4.93
C SER A 110 0.24 10.75 -6.05
N VAL A 111 1.56 10.70 -6.16
CA VAL A 111 2.27 9.84 -7.12
C VAL A 111 2.71 8.57 -6.39
N ALA A 112 2.42 7.42 -6.99
CA ALA A 112 2.84 6.13 -6.50
C ALA A 112 4.28 5.84 -6.96
N GLY A 113 5.12 5.33 -6.04
CA GLY A 113 6.39 4.68 -6.35
C GLY A 113 7.36 5.45 -7.27
N GLY A 114 7.64 6.73 -6.99
CA GLY A 114 8.66 7.52 -7.72
C GLY A 114 8.42 7.70 -9.24
N GLY A 115 7.26 7.25 -9.75
CA GLY A 115 6.94 7.21 -11.17
C GLY A 115 5.86 8.20 -11.60
N THR A 116 5.24 7.93 -12.75
CA THR A 116 4.19 8.75 -13.37
C THR A 116 2.77 8.35 -12.98
N ALA A 117 2.61 7.21 -12.30
CA ALA A 117 1.31 6.76 -11.82
C ALA A 117 0.85 7.64 -10.67
N ALA A 118 -0.25 8.35 -10.87
CA ALA A 118 -0.83 9.24 -9.88
C ALA A 118 -2.26 8.84 -9.57
N PHE A 119 -2.66 9.02 -8.31
CA PHE A 119 -3.95 8.63 -7.78
C PHE A 119 -4.48 9.70 -6.83
N CYS A 120 -5.77 9.58 -6.54
CA CYS A 120 -6.44 10.44 -5.58
C CYS A 120 -6.51 9.75 -4.23
N GLN A 121 -5.76 10.25 -3.25
CA GLN A 121 -5.85 9.80 -1.87
C GLN A 121 -6.90 10.66 -1.15
N THR A 122 -7.90 10.03 -0.55
CA THR A 122 -8.98 10.73 0.16
C THR A 122 -8.94 10.41 1.64
N PRO A 123 -9.11 11.39 2.55
CA PRO A 123 -9.25 11.11 3.97
C PRO A 123 -10.56 10.35 4.23
N THR A 124 -10.52 9.39 5.13
CA THR A 124 -11.73 8.69 5.59
C THR A 124 -12.40 9.52 6.69
N LYS A 125 -13.74 9.43 6.79
CA LYS A 125 -14.51 10.21 7.79
C LYS A 125 -14.44 9.62 9.19
N ASP A 126 -14.03 8.36 9.26
CA ASP A 126 -14.01 7.48 10.42
C ASP A 126 -12.58 7.16 10.86
N ALA A 127 -11.57 7.86 10.32
CA ALA A 127 -10.17 7.75 10.68
C ALA A 127 -9.96 7.63 12.20
N GLY A 128 -9.25 6.58 12.63
CA GLY A 128 -8.90 6.36 14.04
C GLY A 128 -10.03 5.80 14.92
N LYS A 129 -11.27 5.65 14.42
CA LYS A 129 -12.34 4.98 15.17
C LYS A 129 -12.00 3.50 15.35
N SER A 130 -12.37 2.93 16.50
CA SER A 130 -12.20 1.50 16.78
C SER A 130 -13.06 0.65 15.84
N CYS A 131 -12.51 -0.45 15.34
CA CYS A 131 -13.19 -1.40 14.45
C CYS A 131 -12.80 -2.84 14.79
N ARG A 132 -13.61 -3.81 14.34
CA ARG A 132 -13.34 -5.25 14.51
C ARG A 132 -13.37 -6.05 13.20
N ARG A 133 -13.81 -5.42 12.12
CA ARG A 133 -13.89 -5.97 10.76
C ARG A 133 -13.94 -4.84 9.74
N SER A 134 -13.68 -5.13 8.47
CA SER A 134 -13.66 -4.12 7.41
C SER A 134 -14.97 -3.34 7.28
N THR A 135 -16.12 -3.99 7.48
CA THR A 135 -17.45 -3.38 7.29
C THR A 135 -17.83 -2.35 8.36
N ASP A 136 -17.04 -2.24 9.44
CA ASP A 136 -17.22 -1.19 10.45
C ASP A 136 -16.65 0.17 9.98
N CYS A 137 -15.84 0.17 8.92
CA CYS A 137 -15.15 1.36 8.41
C CYS A 137 -15.60 1.71 6.98
N THR A 138 -15.49 2.99 6.61
CA THR A 138 -15.63 3.43 5.20
C THR A 138 -14.43 2.98 4.35
N GLY A 139 -13.27 2.87 4.99
CA GLY A 139 -12.03 2.34 4.41
C GLY A 139 -11.68 0.96 4.94
N TYR A 140 -10.43 0.80 5.40
CA TYR A 140 -9.93 -0.46 5.95
C TYR A 140 -9.90 -0.43 7.47
N CYS A 141 -10.15 -1.58 8.09
CA CYS A 141 -9.90 -1.77 9.52
C CYS A 141 -8.48 -2.32 9.70
N LEU A 142 -7.58 -1.58 10.34
CA LEU A 142 -6.18 -1.99 10.51
C LEU A 142 -6.06 -3.04 11.62
N ASN A 143 -5.42 -4.17 11.33
CA ASN A 143 -5.27 -5.26 12.30
C ASN A 143 -4.35 -4.86 13.47
N THR A 144 -3.29 -4.08 13.20
CA THR A 144 -2.30 -3.70 14.22
C THR A 144 -2.89 -2.80 15.31
N SER A 145 -3.75 -1.86 14.94
CA SER A 145 -4.32 -0.88 15.88
C SER A 145 -5.80 -1.11 16.19
N ASN A 146 -6.49 -1.99 15.45
CA ASN A 146 -7.95 -2.15 15.48
C ASN A 146 -8.68 -0.82 15.29
N THR A 147 -8.17 0.02 14.38
CA THR A 147 -8.77 1.32 14.04
C THR A 147 -8.95 1.50 12.54
N CYS A 148 -9.95 2.28 12.14
CA CYS A 148 -10.19 2.63 10.75
C CYS A 148 -9.03 3.44 10.16
N ALA A 149 -8.62 3.08 8.94
CA ALA A 149 -7.51 3.70 8.22
C ALA A 149 -7.76 5.20 7.97
N PRO A 150 -6.73 6.05 8.03
CA PRO A 150 -6.91 7.51 7.92
C PRO A 150 -7.21 8.00 6.49
N VAL A 151 -6.79 7.24 5.48
CA VAL A 151 -6.92 7.62 4.06
C VAL A 151 -7.24 6.40 3.20
N THR A 152 -7.79 6.63 2.01
CA THR A 152 -8.10 5.60 1.01
C THR A 152 -7.76 6.11 -0.40
N PRO A 153 -7.06 5.32 -1.24
CA PRO A 153 -6.39 4.06 -0.87
C PRO A 153 -5.15 4.32 0.01
N MET A 154 -4.82 3.36 0.88
CA MET A 154 -3.49 3.29 1.50
C MET A 154 -2.59 2.45 0.61
N LEU A 155 -1.58 3.08 0.03
CA LEU A 155 -0.60 2.37 -0.79
C LEU A 155 0.35 1.54 0.06
N GLY A 156 0.89 0.50 -0.55
CA GLY A 156 1.75 -0.48 0.10
C GLY A 156 0.95 -1.67 0.64
N CYS A 157 1.63 -2.53 1.38
CA CYS A 157 1.05 -3.71 2.01
C CYS A 157 0.71 -3.41 3.48
N HIS A 158 -0.54 -3.67 3.85
CA HIS A 158 -1.05 -3.43 5.20
C HIS A 158 -1.83 -4.64 5.69
N ASP A 159 -1.67 -4.97 6.97
CA ASP A 159 -2.48 -5.99 7.62
C ASP A 159 -3.82 -5.40 8.04
N ILE A 160 -4.88 -5.90 7.43
CA ILE A 160 -6.26 -5.43 7.63
C ILE A 160 -7.16 -6.57 8.09
N LEU A 161 -8.24 -6.22 8.77
CA LEU A 161 -9.31 -7.14 9.10
C LEU A 161 -10.31 -7.20 7.95
N ASN A 162 -10.65 -8.40 7.52
CA ASN A 162 -11.69 -8.63 6.52
C ASN A 162 -13.10 -8.53 7.12
N GLU A 163 -14.13 -8.86 6.33
CA GLU A 163 -15.53 -8.75 6.77
C GLU A 163 -15.89 -9.70 7.92
N GLN A 164 -15.16 -10.82 8.02
CA GLN A 164 -15.28 -11.79 9.10
C GLN A 164 -14.36 -11.47 10.30
N GLY A 165 -13.63 -10.34 10.27
CA GLY A 165 -12.69 -9.97 11.33
C GLY A 165 -11.40 -10.79 11.34
N ARG A 166 -11.09 -11.50 10.25
CA ARG A 166 -9.82 -12.21 10.10
C ARG A 166 -8.77 -11.30 9.47
N MET A 167 -7.55 -11.40 9.98
CA MET A 167 -6.40 -10.71 9.41
C MET A 167 -6.10 -11.24 8.02
N LEU A 168 -5.88 -10.32 7.07
CA LEU A 168 -5.22 -10.58 5.80
C LEU A 168 -4.29 -9.41 5.46
N THR A 169 -3.24 -9.69 4.71
CA THR A 169 -2.36 -8.66 4.16
C THR A 169 -2.92 -8.20 2.82
N GLN A 170 -3.22 -6.91 2.69
CA GLN A 170 -3.66 -6.30 1.42
C GLN A 170 -2.59 -5.35 0.90
N CYS A 171 -2.15 -5.57 -0.34
CA CYS A 171 -1.20 -4.72 -1.05
C CYS A 171 -1.91 -3.94 -2.16
N ILE A 172 -1.73 -2.61 -2.18
CA ILE A 172 -2.25 -1.71 -3.22
C ILE A 172 -1.08 -0.92 -3.80
N ASN A 173 -0.93 -0.97 -5.12
CA ASN A 173 0.14 -0.32 -5.89
C ASN A 173 -0.41 0.74 -6.84
#